data_AF-A0A532CZ62-F1
#
_entry.id   AF-A0A532CZ62-F1
#
_cell.length_a   1.000
_cell.length_b   1.000
_cell.length_c   1.000
_cell.angle_alpha   90.00
_cell.angle_beta   90.00
_cell.angle_gamma   90.00
#
_symmetry.space_group_name_H-M   'P 1'
#
loop_
_entity.id
_entity.type
_entity.pdbx_description
1 polymer ?
#
loop_
_entity_poly.entity_id
_entity_poly.type
_entity_poly.pdbx_seq_one_letter_code
_entity_poly.pdbx_strand_id
1 'polypeptide(L)'
;MPYLEQETARLQTALQALAAQQTTLTTQLTTQQQAVTAAQAQRSHAQNGLAQAQARIPPLQAAAAAADAQVAEAQQDLLDTSEPPQGIPPATWRARLAALRKKLAEAKTAATAAHARVTEAQQGVAQAQAQVRAADVQVSAATAAVQATQAAIAALQPRRQELQAMLAEIERMNAEITRDPLAREVLQQVAADLSARTTTLEDTLLTTRFELEDAETFLASVITRRNELTTLLADLARQIPEAEAQQAAAQQALAAAEAEVGTHLQDGP
;
A
#
# COMPACT_ATOMS: atom_id res chain seq x y z
N MET A 1 38.17 -34.41 30.13
CA MET A 1 38.07 -35.39 29.02
C MET A 1 37.92 -34.55 27.76
N PRO A 2 38.81 -34.67 26.77
CA PRO A 2 38.86 -33.72 25.65
C PRO A 2 37.51 -33.50 24.94
N TYR A 3 36.74 -34.59 24.75
CA TYR A 3 35.39 -34.50 24.17
C TYR A 3 34.39 -33.70 25.01
N LEU A 4 34.31 -33.96 26.33
CA LEU A 4 33.35 -33.25 27.19
C LEU A 4 33.69 -31.76 27.30
N GLU A 5 34.97 -31.42 27.28
CA GLU A 5 35.45 -30.04 27.22
C GLU A 5 35.06 -29.37 25.89
N GLN A 6 35.25 -30.08 24.77
CA GLN A 6 34.84 -29.62 23.44
C GLN A 6 33.32 -29.40 23.35
N GLU A 7 32.51 -30.36 23.82
CA GLU A 7 31.06 -30.26 23.77
C GLU A 7 30.53 -29.20 24.74
N THR A 8 31.16 -29.01 25.91
CA THR A 8 30.86 -27.89 26.81
C THR A 8 31.10 -26.56 26.10
N ALA A 9 32.25 -26.37 25.45
CA ALA A 9 32.57 -25.15 24.72
C ALA A 9 31.56 -24.92 23.59
N ARG A 10 31.21 -25.97 22.84
CA ARG A 10 30.22 -25.92 21.76
C ARG A 10 28.83 -25.47 22.25
N LEU A 11 28.32 -26.06 23.33
CA LEU A 11 27.03 -25.69 23.91
C LEU A 11 27.04 -24.26 24.48
N GLN A 12 28.16 -23.84 25.08
CA GLN A 12 28.34 -22.44 25.52
C GLN A 12 28.31 -21.47 24.33
N THR A 13 28.98 -21.79 23.23
CA THR A 13 28.91 -21.01 21.98
C THR A 13 27.48 -20.96 21.43
N ALA A 14 26.75 -22.08 21.44
CA ALA A 14 25.35 -22.13 21.01
C ALA A 14 24.44 -21.24 21.89
N LEU A 15 24.65 -21.21 23.21
CA LEU A 15 23.94 -20.32 24.12
C LEU A 15 24.25 -18.84 23.86
N GLN A 16 25.52 -18.50 23.59
CA GLN A 16 25.90 -17.13 23.22
C GLN A 16 25.27 -16.70 21.89
N ALA A 17 25.24 -17.59 20.90
CA ALA A 17 24.57 -17.34 19.62
C ALA A 17 23.06 -17.10 19.80
N LEU A 18 22.39 -17.88 20.66
CA LEU A 18 20.99 -17.66 21.00
C LEU A 18 20.74 -16.31 21.67
N ALA A 19 21.63 -15.87 22.56
CA ALA A 19 21.53 -14.55 23.19
C ALA A 19 21.71 -13.40 22.17
N ALA A 20 22.64 -13.56 21.22
CA ALA A 20 22.82 -12.61 20.13
C ALA A 20 21.60 -12.56 19.20
N GLN A 21 21.03 -13.72 18.86
CA GLN A 21 19.80 -13.82 18.07
C GLN A 21 18.63 -13.14 18.78
N GLN A 22 18.45 -13.37 20.08
CA GLN A 22 17.42 -12.72 20.88
C GLN A 22 17.56 -11.19 20.87
N THR A 23 18.80 -10.69 20.99
CA THR A 23 19.08 -9.24 20.93
C THR A 23 18.68 -8.68 19.56
N THR A 24 19.07 -9.34 18.48
CA THR A 24 18.74 -8.95 17.10
C THR A 24 17.23 -8.89 16.87
N LEU A 25 16.50 -9.95 17.26
CA LEU A 25 15.04 -10.00 17.12
C LEU A 25 14.34 -8.94 17.99
N THR A 26 14.88 -8.61 19.16
CA THR A 26 14.31 -7.58 20.04
C THR A 26 14.48 -6.18 19.44
N THR A 27 15.64 -5.91 18.83
CA THR A 27 15.87 -4.67 18.07
C THR A 27 14.91 -4.60 16.88
N GLN A 28 14.79 -5.68 16.10
CA GLN A 28 13.87 -5.76 14.97
C GLN A 28 12.41 -5.54 15.40
N LEU A 29 11.99 -6.13 16.51
CA LEU A 29 10.66 -5.96 17.08
C LEU A 29 10.37 -4.48 17.41
N THR A 30 11.36 -3.77 17.94
CA THR A 30 11.23 -2.33 18.25
C THR A 30 11.02 -1.51 16.97
N THR A 31 11.80 -1.78 15.92
CA THR A 31 11.62 -1.14 14.61
C THR A 31 10.26 -1.45 14.00
N GLN A 32 9.80 -2.70 14.08
CA GLN A 32 8.49 -3.10 13.57
C GLN A 32 7.33 -2.44 14.34
N GLN A 33 7.46 -2.26 15.66
CA GLN A 33 6.47 -1.53 16.46
C GLN A 33 6.38 -0.05 16.03
N GLN A 34 7.51 0.59 15.72
CA GLN A 34 7.52 1.94 15.15
C GLN A 34 6.82 1.97 13.77
N ALA A 35 7.06 0.96 12.94
CA ALA A 35 6.40 0.84 11.64
C ALA A 35 4.87 0.66 11.76
N VAL A 36 4.39 -0.07 12.78
CA VAL A 36 2.94 -0.17 13.09
C VAL A 36 2.37 1.20 13.43
N THR A 37 3.03 1.96 14.31
CA THR A 37 2.59 3.33 14.68
C THR A 37 2.54 4.24 13.45
N ALA A 38 3.56 4.19 12.58
CA ALA A 38 3.59 4.97 11.35
C ALA A 38 2.44 4.57 10.39
N ALA A 39 2.20 3.28 10.21
CA ALA A 39 1.10 2.78 9.38
C ALA A 39 -0.28 3.21 9.93
N GLN A 40 -0.46 3.19 11.25
CA GLN A 40 -1.70 3.66 11.91
C GLN A 40 -1.91 5.17 11.72
N ALA A 41 -0.85 5.97 11.79
CA ALA A 41 -0.91 7.39 11.49
C ALA A 41 -1.30 7.63 10.03
N GLN A 42 -0.70 6.89 9.09
CA GLN A 42 -1.03 6.98 7.66
C GLN A 42 -2.49 6.59 7.38
N ARG A 43 -3.01 5.55 8.04
CA ARG A 43 -4.43 5.18 7.97
C ARG A 43 -5.32 6.32 8.46
N SER A 44 -4.98 6.93 9.59
CA SER A 44 -5.75 8.07 10.15
C SER A 44 -5.75 9.26 9.19
N HIS A 45 -4.60 9.58 8.59
CA HIS A 45 -4.50 10.62 7.58
C HIS A 45 -5.35 10.31 6.33
N ALA A 46 -5.32 9.08 5.82
CA ALA A 46 -6.12 8.68 4.67
C ALA A 46 -7.63 8.75 4.98
N GLN A 47 -8.05 8.35 6.18
CA GLN A 47 -9.45 8.45 6.61
C GLN A 47 -9.91 9.91 6.70
N ASN A 48 -9.07 10.79 7.24
CA ASN A 48 -9.34 12.22 7.26
C ASN A 48 -9.42 12.81 5.84
N GLY A 49 -8.53 12.40 4.93
CA GLY A 49 -8.57 12.79 3.52
C GLY A 49 -9.86 12.35 2.84
N LEU A 50 -10.33 11.13 3.09
CA LEU A 50 -11.60 10.63 2.58
C LEU A 50 -12.78 11.45 3.11
N ALA A 51 -12.82 11.74 4.41
CA ALA A 51 -13.87 12.56 4.99
C ALA A 51 -13.90 13.97 4.38
N GLN A 52 -12.74 14.58 4.15
CA GLN A 52 -12.62 15.89 3.49
C GLN A 52 -13.08 15.84 2.02
N ALA A 53 -12.69 14.81 1.28
CA ALA A 53 -13.12 14.63 -0.11
C ALA A 53 -14.65 14.45 -0.20
N GLN A 54 -15.24 13.65 0.69
CA GLN A 54 -16.69 13.45 0.77
C GLN A 54 -17.43 14.73 1.15
N ALA A 55 -16.89 15.51 2.10
CA ALA A 55 -17.50 16.77 2.54
C ALA A 55 -17.55 17.85 1.44
N ARG A 56 -16.72 17.74 0.39
CA ARG A 56 -16.74 18.66 -0.76
C ARG A 56 -17.87 18.37 -1.76
N ILE A 57 -18.46 17.18 -1.74
CA ILE A 57 -19.49 16.77 -2.71
C ILE A 57 -20.79 17.59 -2.57
N PRO A 58 -21.41 17.71 -1.37
CA PRO A 58 -22.68 18.43 -1.24
C PRO A 58 -22.68 19.89 -1.73
N PRO A 59 -21.68 20.75 -1.40
CA PRO A 59 -21.69 22.12 -1.91
C PRO A 59 -21.48 22.20 -3.42
N LEU A 60 -20.75 21.27 -4.02
CA LEU A 60 -20.58 21.21 -5.48
C LEU A 60 -21.87 20.76 -6.17
N GLN A 61 -22.58 19.79 -5.61
CA GLN A 61 -23.90 19.37 -6.11
C GLN A 61 -24.93 20.50 -6.01
N ALA A 62 -24.93 21.27 -4.92
CA ALA A 62 -25.78 22.44 -4.77
C ALA A 62 -25.45 23.50 -5.83
N ALA A 63 -24.17 23.73 -6.12
CA ALA A 63 -23.75 24.66 -7.17
C ALA A 63 -24.16 24.20 -8.57
N ALA A 64 -24.07 22.89 -8.86
CA ALA A 64 -24.55 22.34 -10.13
C ALA A 64 -26.06 22.50 -10.30
N ALA A 65 -26.84 22.17 -9.25
CA ALA A 65 -28.29 22.38 -9.26
C ALA A 65 -28.69 23.86 -9.44
N ALA A 66 -27.94 24.78 -8.81
CA ALA A 66 -28.16 26.22 -9.00
C ALA A 66 -27.86 26.67 -10.43
N ALA A 67 -26.81 26.13 -11.06
CA ALA A 67 -26.49 26.42 -12.45
C ALA A 67 -27.55 25.85 -13.42
N ASP A 68 -28.08 24.66 -13.15
CA ASP A 68 -29.20 24.09 -13.92
C ASP A 68 -30.45 24.97 -13.81
N ALA A 69 -30.75 25.50 -12.62
CA ALA A 69 -31.85 26.44 -12.42
C ALA A 69 -31.67 27.74 -13.24
N GLN A 70 -30.44 28.27 -13.32
CA GLN A 70 -30.15 29.43 -14.17
C GLN A 70 -30.33 29.15 -15.66
N VAL A 71 -29.99 27.94 -16.11
CA VAL A 71 -30.27 27.51 -17.49
C VAL A 71 -31.76 27.48 -17.74
N ALA A 72 -32.56 26.93 -16.82
CA ALA A 72 -34.01 26.88 -16.94
C ALA A 72 -34.63 28.28 -16.97
N GLU A 73 -34.19 29.19 -16.09
CA GLU A 73 -34.63 30.58 -16.07
C GLU A 73 -34.28 31.31 -17.38
N ALA A 74 -33.05 31.16 -17.89
CA ALA A 74 -32.66 31.78 -19.15
C ALA A 74 -33.41 31.21 -20.37
N GLN A 75 -33.83 29.93 -20.33
CA GLN A 75 -34.71 29.35 -21.35
C GLN A 75 -36.11 29.93 -21.28
N GLN A 76 -36.65 30.11 -20.07
CA GLN A 76 -37.96 30.71 -19.86
C GLN A 76 -37.97 32.17 -20.32
N ASP A 77 -36.96 32.97 -19.97
CA ASP A 77 -36.79 34.36 -20.45
C ASP A 77 -36.84 34.45 -21.99
N LEU A 78 -36.22 33.48 -22.66
CA LEU A 78 -36.19 33.39 -24.13
C LEU A 78 -37.56 33.05 -24.72
N LEU A 79 -38.29 32.12 -24.09
CA LEU A 79 -39.65 31.75 -24.49
C LEU A 79 -40.63 32.91 -24.29
N ASP A 80 -40.55 33.60 -23.15
CA ASP A 80 -41.41 34.73 -22.82
C ASP A 80 -41.15 35.95 -23.72
N THR A 81 -39.94 36.06 -24.27
CA THR A 81 -39.54 37.14 -25.21
C THR A 81 -39.60 36.69 -26.69
N SER A 82 -40.20 35.53 -26.97
CA SER A 82 -40.24 34.96 -28.34
C SER A 82 -41.09 35.78 -29.32
N GLU A 83 -42.07 36.55 -28.82
CA GLU A 83 -42.88 37.46 -29.62
C GLU A 83 -42.44 38.93 -29.48
N PRO A 84 -42.53 39.74 -30.55
CA PRO A 84 -42.24 41.17 -30.48
C PRO A 84 -43.32 41.91 -29.70
N PRO A 85 -42.98 42.60 -28.59
CA PRO A 85 -43.95 43.39 -27.84
C PRO A 85 -44.44 44.60 -28.65
N GLN A 86 -45.71 44.97 -28.44
CA GLN A 86 -46.33 46.08 -29.16
C GLN A 86 -45.56 47.39 -28.91
N GLY A 87 -45.25 48.11 -30.00
CA GLY A 87 -44.57 49.41 -29.95
C GLY A 87 -43.04 49.37 -29.88
N ILE A 88 -42.40 48.19 -29.81
CA ILE A 88 -40.92 48.09 -29.86
C ILE A 88 -40.43 47.91 -31.31
N PRO A 89 -39.44 48.71 -31.76
CA PRO A 89 -38.84 48.54 -33.09
C PRO A 89 -38.21 47.14 -33.27
N PRO A 90 -38.35 46.50 -34.44
CA PRO A 90 -37.81 45.16 -34.70
C PRO A 90 -36.30 45.02 -34.42
N ALA A 91 -35.51 46.05 -34.68
CA ALA A 91 -34.07 46.04 -34.41
C ALA A 91 -33.75 45.92 -32.90
N THR A 92 -34.47 46.66 -32.07
CA THR A 92 -34.31 46.65 -30.60
C THR A 92 -34.75 45.30 -30.02
N TRP A 93 -35.83 44.71 -30.54
CA TRP A 93 -36.28 43.37 -30.16
C TRP A 93 -35.25 42.29 -30.55
N ARG A 94 -34.69 42.34 -31.76
CA ARG A 94 -33.63 41.41 -32.19
C ARG A 94 -32.38 41.50 -31.30
N ALA A 95 -31.97 42.70 -30.92
CA ALA A 95 -30.85 42.90 -30.02
C ALA A 95 -31.10 42.27 -28.63
N ARG A 96 -32.33 42.43 -28.10
CA ARG A 96 -32.74 41.79 -26.84
C ARG A 96 -32.71 40.26 -26.93
N LEU A 97 -33.22 39.68 -28.01
CA LEU A 97 -33.16 38.23 -28.25
C LEU A 97 -31.73 37.71 -28.36
N ALA A 98 -30.86 38.44 -29.05
CA ALA A 98 -29.44 38.09 -29.14
C ALA A 98 -28.76 38.08 -27.75
N ALA A 99 -29.07 39.08 -26.91
CA ALA A 99 -28.56 39.14 -25.54
C ALA A 99 -29.08 37.96 -24.68
N LEU A 100 -30.35 37.60 -24.79
CA LEU A 100 -30.94 36.45 -24.09
C LEU A 100 -30.33 35.11 -24.56
N ARG A 101 -30.12 34.94 -25.86
CA ARG A 101 -29.42 33.77 -26.42
C ARG A 101 -28.00 33.66 -25.89
N LYS A 102 -27.30 34.79 -25.78
CA LYS A 102 -25.95 34.84 -25.18
C LYS A 102 -25.99 34.44 -23.69
N LYS A 103 -26.92 35.00 -22.91
CA LYS A 103 -27.12 34.63 -21.48
C LYS A 103 -27.39 33.14 -21.31
N LEU A 104 -28.22 32.55 -22.18
CA LEU A 104 -28.49 31.11 -22.19
C LEU A 104 -27.24 30.27 -22.50
N ALA A 105 -26.42 30.69 -23.47
CA ALA A 105 -25.17 30.01 -23.78
C ALA A 105 -24.17 30.07 -22.61
N GLU A 106 -24.04 31.22 -21.97
CA GLU A 106 -23.20 31.41 -20.78
C GLU A 106 -23.68 30.53 -19.61
N ALA A 107 -24.99 30.49 -19.35
CA ALA A 107 -25.58 29.64 -18.31
C ALA A 107 -25.33 28.15 -18.56
N LYS A 108 -25.47 27.68 -19.81
CA LYS A 108 -25.19 26.27 -20.18
C LYS A 108 -23.72 25.90 -19.98
N THR A 109 -22.80 26.81 -20.33
CA THR A 109 -21.37 26.63 -20.08
C THR A 109 -21.08 26.55 -18.58
N ALA A 110 -21.68 27.43 -17.78
CA ALA A 110 -21.53 27.40 -16.32
C ALA A 110 -22.08 26.10 -15.69
N ALA A 111 -23.23 25.61 -16.14
CA ALA A 111 -23.79 24.34 -15.69
C ALA A 111 -22.88 23.16 -16.04
N THR A 112 -22.37 23.11 -17.27
CA THR A 112 -21.41 22.08 -17.70
C THR A 112 -20.16 22.08 -16.83
N ALA A 113 -19.60 23.27 -16.55
CA ALA A 113 -18.43 23.40 -15.67
C ALA A 113 -18.73 22.98 -14.21
N ALA A 114 -19.94 23.26 -13.71
CA ALA A 114 -20.35 22.86 -12.36
C ALA A 114 -20.48 21.33 -12.25
N HIS A 115 -21.09 20.67 -13.25
CA HIS A 115 -21.18 19.21 -13.32
C HIS A 115 -19.80 18.55 -13.44
N ALA A 116 -18.89 19.12 -14.24
CA ALA A 116 -17.51 18.64 -14.32
C ALA A 116 -16.81 18.63 -12.96
N ARG A 117 -16.96 19.71 -12.16
CA ARG A 117 -16.42 19.78 -10.79
C ARG A 117 -17.01 18.73 -9.85
N VAL A 118 -18.29 18.39 -9.99
CA VAL A 118 -18.93 17.31 -9.23
C VAL A 118 -18.29 15.96 -9.59
N THR A 119 -18.10 15.69 -10.88
CA THR A 119 -17.43 14.47 -11.36
C THR A 119 -15.99 14.37 -10.85
N GLU A 120 -15.20 15.43 -10.95
CA GLU A 120 -13.83 15.48 -10.42
C GLU A 120 -13.80 15.21 -8.90
N ALA A 121 -14.72 15.79 -8.14
CA ALA A 121 -14.82 15.53 -6.71
C ALA A 121 -15.17 14.07 -6.40
N GLN A 122 -16.06 13.45 -7.17
CA GLN A 122 -16.40 12.02 -7.02
C GLN A 122 -15.20 11.11 -7.34
N GLN A 123 -14.42 11.44 -8.36
CA GLN A 123 -13.16 10.75 -8.65
C GLN A 123 -12.15 10.91 -7.49
N GLY A 124 -12.04 12.11 -6.92
CA GLY A 124 -11.23 12.36 -5.72
C GLY A 124 -11.65 11.52 -4.52
N VAL A 125 -12.95 11.30 -4.32
CA VAL A 125 -13.46 10.37 -3.29
C VAL A 125 -13.02 8.93 -3.56
N ALA A 126 -13.12 8.46 -4.82
CA ALA A 126 -12.68 7.11 -5.18
C ALA A 126 -11.17 6.91 -4.94
N GLN A 127 -10.35 7.91 -5.27
CA GLN A 127 -8.91 7.90 -5.00
C GLN A 127 -8.63 7.86 -3.49
N ALA A 128 -9.31 8.69 -2.70
CA ALA A 128 -9.16 8.69 -1.24
C ALA A 128 -9.59 7.35 -0.61
N GLN A 129 -10.64 6.69 -1.13
CA GLN A 129 -11.03 5.34 -0.71
C GLN A 129 -9.95 4.30 -1.02
N ALA A 130 -9.31 4.38 -2.18
CA ALA A 130 -8.20 3.50 -2.52
C ALA A 130 -7.01 3.69 -1.57
N GLN A 131 -6.69 4.93 -1.20
CA GLN A 131 -5.64 5.24 -0.22
C GLN A 131 -5.95 4.66 1.18
N VAL A 132 -7.21 4.73 1.64
CA VAL A 132 -7.63 4.11 2.89
C VAL A 132 -7.41 2.59 2.86
N ARG A 133 -7.83 1.92 1.77
CA ARG A 133 -7.62 0.47 1.61
C ARG A 133 -6.14 0.10 1.62
N ALA A 134 -5.30 0.87 0.92
CA ALA A 134 -3.86 0.65 0.91
C ALA A 134 -3.24 0.80 2.31
N ALA A 135 -3.67 1.82 3.07
CA ALA A 135 -3.21 2.02 4.44
C ALA A 135 -3.67 0.89 5.38
N ASP A 136 -4.89 0.37 5.22
CA ASP A 136 -5.39 -0.79 5.99
C ASP A 136 -4.55 -2.05 5.75
N VAL A 137 -4.18 -2.32 4.48
CA VAL A 137 -3.28 -3.42 4.12
C VAL A 137 -1.91 -3.25 4.78
N GLN A 138 -1.36 -2.03 4.78
CA GLN A 138 -0.07 -1.73 5.40
C GLN A 138 -0.10 -1.95 6.93
N VAL A 139 -1.17 -1.53 7.62
CA VAL A 139 -1.35 -1.80 9.05
C VAL A 139 -1.41 -3.30 9.34
N SER A 140 -2.14 -4.06 8.52
CA SER A 140 -2.23 -5.52 8.66
C SER A 140 -0.86 -6.19 8.49
N ALA A 141 -0.11 -5.83 7.44
CA ALA A 141 1.22 -6.37 7.18
C ALA A 141 2.21 -6.05 8.31
N ALA A 142 2.23 -4.80 8.80
CA ALA A 142 3.09 -4.40 9.90
C ALA A 142 2.75 -5.16 11.20
N THR A 143 1.45 -5.34 11.47
CA THR A 143 0.98 -6.10 12.64
C THR A 143 1.38 -7.58 12.55
N ALA A 144 1.24 -8.20 11.38
CA ALA A 144 1.65 -9.57 11.15
C ALA A 144 3.16 -9.77 11.34
N ALA A 145 3.98 -8.81 10.89
CA ALA A 145 5.43 -8.84 11.10
C ALA A 145 5.78 -8.81 12.60
N VAL A 146 5.14 -7.94 13.38
CA VAL A 146 5.32 -7.89 14.85
C VAL A 146 4.98 -9.24 15.49
N GLN A 147 3.85 -9.84 15.13
CA GLN A 147 3.43 -11.14 15.66
C GLN A 147 4.42 -12.25 15.31
N ALA A 148 4.92 -12.29 14.08
CA ALA A 148 5.92 -13.26 13.64
C ALA A 148 7.23 -13.13 14.43
N THR A 149 7.73 -11.91 14.63
CA THR A 149 8.94 -11.66 15.42
C THR A 149 8.75 -12.02 16.89
N GLN A 150 7.60 -11.72 17.48
CA GLN A 150 7.27 -12.14 18.85
C GLN A 150 7.24 -13.66 18.99
N ALA A 151 6.66 -14.38 18.03
CA ALA A 151 6.66 -15.84 18.01
C ALA A 151 8.08 -16.39 17.88
N ALA A 152 8.94 -15.80 17.04
CA ALA A 152 10.33 -16.19 16.91
C ALA A 152 11.11 -15.99 18.23
N ILE A 153 10.91 -14.88 18.93
CA ILE A 153 11.51 -14.64 20.26
C ILE A 153 11.04 -15.69 21.26
N ALA A 154 9.73 -15.99 21.29
CA ALA A 154 9.16 -16.98 22.19
C ALA A 154 9.75 -18.39 21.94
N ALA A 155 10.02 -18.73 20.68
CA ALA A 155 10.62 -20.00 20.29
C ALA A 155 12.08 -20.17 20.74
N LEU A 156 12.80 -19.08 21.07
CA LEU A 156 14.18 -19.17 21.59
C LEU A 156 14.22 -19.71 23.03
N GLN A 157 13.17 -19.48 23.82
CA GLN A 157 13.12 -19.86 25.23
C GLN A 157 13.26 -21.38 25.47
N PRO A 158 12.47 -22.25 24.82
CA PRO A 158 12.63 -23.70 25.00
C PRO A 158 14.01 -24.17 24.54
N ARG A 159 14.53 -23.61 23.45
CA ARG A 159 15.85 -23.98 22.92
C ARG A 159 17.00 -23.60 23.87
N ARG A 160 16.87 -22.46 24.56
CA ARG A 160 17.79 -22.06 25.62
C ARG A 160 17.75 -23.02 26.81
N GLN A 161 16.56 -23.42 27.24
CA GLN A 161 16.39 -24.38 28.34
C GLN A 161 17.00 -25.74 28.00
N GLU A 162 16.80 -26.20 26.77
CA GLU A 162 17.36 -27.46 26.27
C GLU A 162 18.90 -27.46 26.32
N LEU A 163 19.55 -26.40 25.80
CA LEU A 163 21.00 -26.28 25.85
C LEU A 163 21.56 -26.17 27.28
N GLN A 164 20.84 -25.48 28.17
CA GLN A 164 21.22 -25.41 29.59
C GLN A 164 21.11 -26.78 30.27
N ALA A 165 20.08 -27.56 29.95
CA ALA A 165 19.94 -28.92 30.45
C ALA A 165 21.06 -29.84 29.93
N MET A 166 21.41 -29.75 28.65
CA MET A 166 22.54 -30.51 28.08
C MET A 166 23.87 -30.16 28.75
N LEU A 167 24.13 -28.87 29.05
CA LEU A 167 25.33 -28.46 29.79
C LEU A 167 25.38 -29.06 31.19
N ALA A 168 24.27 -29.00 31.93
CA ALA A 168 24.19 -29.60 33.27
C ALA A 168 24.40 -31.12 33.24
N GLU A 169 23.90 -31.81 32.20
CA GLU A 169 24.11 -33.25 32.01
C GLU A 169 25.59 -33.56 31.75
N ILE A 170 26.28 -32.75 30.93
CA ILE A 170 27.72 -32.91 30.66
C ILE A 170 28.54 -32.69 31.94
N GLU A 171 28.22 -31.67 32.73
CA GLU A 171 28.87 -31.44 34.02
C GLU A 171 28.69 -32.64 34.97
N ARG A 172 27.48 -33.21 35.03
CA ARG A 172 27.17 -34.41 35.81
C ARG A 172 27.98 -35.61 35.33
N MET A 173 27.98 -35.90 34.03
CA MET A 173 28.75 -37.00 33.45
C MET A 173 30.26 -36.86 33.72
N ASN A 174 30.79 -35.64 33.64
CA ASN A 174 32.21 -35.40 33.89
C ASN A 174 32.57 -35.68 35.36
N ALA A 175 31.69 -35.33 36.30
CA ALA A 175 31.84 -35.65 37.72
C ALA A 175 31.77 -37.16 37.99
N GLU A 176 30.83 -37.87 37.33
CA GLU A 176 30.67 -39.32 37.45
C GLU A 176 31.89 -40.09 36.88
N ILE A 177 32.39 -39.70 35.69
CA ILE A 177 33.58 -40.30 35.06
C ILE A 177 34.85 -40.04 35.89
N THR A 178 34.94 -38.88 36.53
CA THR A 178 36.06 -38.58 37.45
C THR A 178 36.04 -39.48 38.69
N ARG A 179 34.85 -39.97 39.09
CA ARG A 179 34.66 -40.83 40.26
C ARG A 179 34.97 -42.30 39.98
N ASP A 180 34.77 -42.80 38.76
CA ASP A 180 35.06 -44.19 38.37
C ASP A 180 35.90 -44.27 37.07
N PRO A 181 37.24 -44.39 37.17
CA PRO A 181 38.14 -44.29 36.02
C PRO A 181 38.23 -45.56 35.16
N LEU A 182 37.64 -46.70 35.58
CA LEU A 182 37.81 -48.00 34.90
C LEU A 182 37.16 -48.05 33.50
N ALA A 183 36.13 -47.23 33.22
CA ALA A 183 35.48 -47.16 31.91
C ALA A 183 36.00 -46.03 31.00
N ARG A 184 37.00 -45.26 31.48
CA ARG A 184 37.38 -43.98 30.88
C ARG A 184 37.86 -44.09 29.44
N GLU A 185 38.72 -45.05 29.12
CA GLU A 185 39.31 -45.21 27.78
C GLU A 185 38.26 -45.58 26.73
N VAL A 186 37.38 -46.53 27.03
CA VAL A 186 36.29 -46.96 26.13
C VAL A 186 35.30 -45.80 25.90
N LEU A 187 34.95 -45.07 26.95
CA LEU A 187 34.11 -43.87 26.85
C LEU A 187 34.79 -42.78 26.01
N GLN A 188 36.11 -42.63 26.12
CA GLN A 188 36.89 -41.65 25.35
C GLN A 188 36.88 -41.95 23.85
N GLN A 189 36.94 -43.23 23.49
CA GLN A 189 36.96 -43.67 22.10
C GLN A 189 35.57 -43.53 21.45
N VAL A 190 34.50 -43.93 22.14
CA VAL A 190 33.11 -43.72 21.67
C VAL A 190 32.78 -42.23 21.56
N ALA A 191 33.26 -41.43 22.50
CA ALA A 191 33.11 -39.97 22.48
C ALA A 191 33.84 -39.32 21.29
N ALA A 192 35.05 -39.79 20.95
CA ALA A 192 35.78 -39.29 19.79
C ALA A 192 35.07 -39.60 18.46
N ASP A 193 34.53 -40.82 18.31
CA ASP A 193 33.77 -41.22 17.12
C ASP A 193 32.46 -40.41 16.98
N LEU A 194 31.75 -40.16 18.08
CA LEU A 194 30.56 -39.30 18.12
C LEU A 194 30.91 -37.84 17.80
N SER A 195 32.05 -37.34 18.29
CA SER A 195 32.55 -35.99 17.98
C SER A 195 32.79 -35.81 16.48
N ALA A 196 33.49 -36.75 15.85
CA ALA A 196 33.79 -36.69 14.42
C ALA A 196 32.52 -36.69 13.56
N ARG A 197 31.53 -37.52 13.93
CA ARG A 197 30.21 -37.52 13.28
C ARG A 197 29.45 -36.22 13.47
N THR A 198 29.56 -35.63 14.66
CA THR A 198 28.93 -34.36 14.99
C THR A 198 29.52 -33.23 14.17
N THR A 199 30.85 -33.13 14.05
CA THR A 199 31.51 -32.13 13.19
C THR A 199 31.06 -32.25 11.73
N THR A 200 30.91 -33.48 11.23
CA THR A 200 30.40 -33.72 9.86
C THR A 200 28.97 -33.20 9.68
N LEU A 201 28.10 -33.43 10.68
CA LEU A 201 26.73 -32.92 10.67
C LEU A 201 26.67 -31.39 10.80
N GLU A 202 27.59 -30.78 11.55
CA GLU A 202 27.69 -29.33 11.69
C GLU A 202 28.10 -28.65 10.39
N ASP A 203 29.08 -29.19 9.67
CA ASP A 203 29.46 -28.69 8.34
C ASP A 203 28.28 -28.76 7.36
N THR A 204 27.53 -29.85 7.42
CA THR A 204 26.33 -30.04 6.59
C THR A 204 25.26 -29.00 6.96
N LEU A 205 25.04 -28.75 8.25
CA LEU A 205 24.11 -27.73 8.77
C LEU A 205 24.52 -26.32 8.35
N LEU A 206 25.82 -26.00 8.40
CA LEU A 206 26.34 -24.70 7.99
C LEU A 206 26.07 -24.43 6.51
N THR A 207 26.28 -25.44 5.67
CA THR A 207 25.97 -25.40 4.24
C THR A 207 24.49 -25.11 4.00
N THR A 208 23.60 -25.83 4.70
CA THR A 208 22.14 -25.60 4.57
C THR A 208 21.69 -24.23 5.07
N ARG A 209 22.39 -23.63 6.05
CA ARG A 209 22.09 -22.27 6.51
C ARG A 209 22.44 -21.21 5.47
N PHE A 210 23.57 -21.35 4.77
CA PHE A 210 23.91 -20.45 3.67
C PHE A 210 22.89 -20.54 2.54
N GLU A 211 22.47 -21.75 2.19
CA GLU A 211 21.41 -21.96 1.19
C GLU A 211 20.07 -21.31 1.62
N LEU A 212 19.76 -21.33 2.93
CA LEU A 212 18.58 -20.65 3.48
C LEU A 212 18.71 -19.12 3.41
N GLU A 213 19.85 -18.53 3.76
CA GLU A 213 20.09 -17.08 3.64
C GLU A 213 19.98 -16.60 2.19
N ASP A 214 20.50 -17.39 1.24
CA ASP A 214 20.35 -17.11 -0.20
C ASP A 214 18.87 -17.15 -0.61
N ALA A 215 18.10 -18.13 -0.14
CA ALA A 215 16.67 -18.22 -0.40
C ALA A 215 15.86 -17.07 0.22
N GLU A 216 16.21 -16.63 1.43
CA GLU A 216 15.58 -15.47 2.08
C GLU A 216 15.88 -14.17 1.34
N THR A 217 17.12 -13.99 0.88
CA THR A 217 17.52 -12.85 0.04
C THR A 217 16.74 -12.84 -1.27
N PHE A 218 16.58 -14.00 -1.90
CA PHE A 218 15.78 -14.15 -3.10
C PHE A 218 14.30 -13.81 -2.83
N LEU A 219 13.71 -14.30 -1.75
CA LEU A 219 12.34 -13.98 -1.37
C LEU A 219 12.13 -12.47 -1.15
N ALA A 220 13.06 -11.80 -0.47
CA ALA A 220 13.02 -10.35 -0.28
C ALA A 220 13.06 -9.60 -1.62
N SER A 221 13.88 -10.05 -2.58
CA SER A 221 13.92 -9.48 -3.93
C SER A 221 12.58 -9.63 -4.67
N VAL A 222 11.92 -10.79 -4.54
CA VAL A 222 10.62 -11.06 -5.16
C VAL A 222 9.52 -10.22 -4.52
N ILE A 223 9.55 -10.01 -3.20
CA ILE A 223 8.62 -9.14 -2.48
C ILE A 223 8.76 -7.68 -2.96
N THR A 224 10.00 -7.18 -3.06
CA THR A 224 10.27 -5.84 -3.60
C THR A 224 9.73 -5.71 -5.02
N ARG A 225 10.02 -6.68 -5.88
CA ARG A 225 9.54 -6.68 -7.27
C ARG A 225 8.02 -6.73 -7.36
N ARG A 226 7.36 -7.52 -6.51
CA ARG A 226 5.90 -7.55 -6.42
C ARG A 226 5.35 -6.18 -6.00
N ASN A 227 5.95 -5.52 -5.02
CA ASN A 227 5.51 -4.19 -4.58
C ASN A 227 5.67 -3.14 -5.69
N GLU A 228 6.79 -3.16 -6.43
CA GLU A 228 6.98 -2.33 -7.63
C GLU A 228 5.88 -2.55 -8.66
N LEU A 229 5.58 -3.82 -8.98
CA LEU A 229 4.53 -4.18 -9.93
C LEU A 229 3.14 -3.73 -9.45
N THR A 230 2.85 -3.85 -8.15
CA THR A 230 1.59 -3.35 -7.57
C THR A 230 1.46 -1.83 -7.74
N THR A 231 2.53 -1.07 -7.50
CA THR A 231 2.55 0.38 -7.72
C THR A 231 2.34 0.73 -9.20
N LEU A 232 3.05 0.05 -10.10
CA LEU A 232 2.87 0.23 -11.54
C LEU A 232 1.44 -0.08 -11.99
N LEU A 233 0.83 -1.14 -11.44
CA LEU A 233 -0.54 -1.51 -11.73
C LEU A 233 -1.53 -0.43 -11.24
N ALA A 234 -1.30 0.14 -10.06
CA ALA A 234 -2.11 1.22 -9.52
C ALA A 234 -1.99 2.51 -10.36
N ASP A 235 -0.78 2.85 -10.81
CA ASP A 235 -0.56 3.98 -11.72
C ASP A 235 -1.25 3.76 -13.07
N LEU A 236 -1.16 2.56 -13.63
CA LEU A 236 -1.85 2.23 -14.88
C LEU A 236 -3.38 2.33 -14.72
N ALA A 237 -3.92 1.85 -13.60
CA ALA A 237 -5.33 1.95 -13.28
C ALA A 237 -5.82 3.41 -13.13
N ARG A 238 -4.94 4.34 -12.76
CA ARG A 238 -5.23 5.79 -12.77
C ARG A 238 -5.16 6.39 -14.18
N GLN A 239 -4.16 5.99 -14.97
CA GLN A 239 -3.92 6.55 -16.30
C GLN A 239 -4.98 6.14 -17.34
N ILE A 240 -5.55 4.93 -17.24
CA ILE A 240 -6.56 4.44 -18.19
C ILE A 240 -7.79 5.37 -18.23
N PRO A 241 -8.47 5.67 -17.10
CA PRO A 241 -9.60 6.59 -17.10
C PRO A 241 -9.26 8.01 -17.55
N GLU A 242 -8.05 8.51 -17.23
CA GLU A 242 -7.58 9.83 -17.69
C GLU A 242 -7.42 9.85 -19.22
N ALA A 243 -6.84 8.79 -19.80
CA ALA A 243 -6.71 8.65 -21.24
C ALA A 243 -8.07 8.51 -21.94
N GLU A 244 -9.00 7.74 -21.36
CA GLU A 244 -10.38 7.61 -21.87
C GLU A 244 -11.12 8.97 -21.85
N ALA A 245 -10.96 9.75 -20.79
CA ALA A 245 -11.55 11.09 -20.70
C ALA A 245 -10.95 12.06 -21.73
N GLN A 246 -9.63 12.02 -21.94
CA GLN A 246 -8.98 12.81 -22.99
C GLN A 246 -9.45 12.42 -24.39
N GLN A 247 -9.62 11.12 -24.65
CA GLN A 247 -10.16 10.63 -25.92
C GLN A 247 -11.60 11.13 -26.14
N ALA A 248 -12.46 11.06 -25.12
CA ALA A 248 -13.84 11.55 -25.22
C ALA A 248 -13.88 13.07 -25.48
N ALA A 249 -13.02 13.85 -24.81
CA ALA A 249 -12.90 15.28 -25.03
C ALA A 249 -12.43 15.61 -26.46
N ALA A 250 -11.45 14.87 -26.99
CA ALA A 250 -10.97 15.04 -28.35
C ALA A 250 -12.06 14.71 -29.39
N GLN A 251 -12.87 13.67 -29.16
CA GLN A 251 -14.00 13.32 -30.02
C GLN A 251 -15.08 14.42 -30.02
N GLN A 252 -15.38 15.00 -28.87
CA GLN A 252 -16.31 16.14 -28.79
C GLN A 252 -15.77 17.37 -29.52
N ALA A 253 -14.47 17.68 -29.37
CA ALA A 253 -13.84 18.78 -30.08
C ALA A 253 -13.86 18.58 -31.61
N LEU A 254 -13.63 17.35 -32.08
CA LEU A 254 -13.74 17.01 -33.50
C LEU A 254 -15.17 17.20 -34.00
N ALA A 255 -16.17 16.67 -33.30
CA ALA A 255 -17.57 16.83 -33.68
C ALA A 255 -18.01 18.31 -33.69
N ALA A 256 -17.53 19.12 -32.75
CA ALA A 256 -17.77 20.56 -32.73
C ALA A 256 -17.15 21.27 -33.94
N ALA A 257 -15.90 20.94 -34.29
CA ALA A 257 -15.23 21.51 -35.46
C ALA A 257 -15.89 21.09 -36.78
N GLU A 258 -16.35 19.83 -36.89
CA GLU A 258 -17.10 19.34 -38.06
C GLU A 258 -18.44 20.07 -38.21
N ALA A 259 -19.14 20.32 -37.10
CA ALA A 259 -20.38 21.11 -37.10
C ALA A 259 -20.13 22.56 -37.54
N GLU A 260 -19.06 23.18 -37.07
CA GLU A 260 -18.67 24.56 -37.42
C GLU A 260 -18.32 24.69 -38.92
N VAL A 261 -17.59 23.72 -39.48
CA VAL A 261 -17.31 23.63 -40.93
C VAL A 261 -18.60 23.41 -41.72
N GLY A 262 -19.51 22.55 -41.24
CA GLY A 262 -20.81 22.31 -41.87
C GLY A 262 -21.66 23.58 -41.94
N THR A 263 -21.68 24.39 -40.88
CA THR A 263 -22.37 25.69 -40.88
C THR A 263 -21.73 26.69 -41.85
N HIS A 264 -20.40 26.77 -41.90
CA HIS A 264 -19.71 27.65 -42.85
C HIS A 264 -19.92 27.26 -44.33
N LEU A 265 -20.11 25.97 -44.63
CA LEU A 265 -20.43 25.48 -45.97
C LEU A 265 -21.90 25.66 -46.35
N GLN A 266 -22.82 25.68 -45.38
CA GLN A 266 -24.25 25.95 -45.62
C GLN A 266 -24.58 27.44 -45.73
N ASP A 267 -23.84 28.30 -45.01
CA ASP A 267 -24.07 29.75 -45.05
C ASP A 267 -23.47 30.43 -46.29
N GLY A 268 -22.51 29.81 -46.98
CA GLY A 268 -21.90 30.31 -48.23
C GLY A 268 -21.16 31.66 -48.08
N PRO A 269 -20.27 32.04 -49.01
CA PRO A 269 -19.79 33.42 -49.10
C PRO A 269 -20.90 34.41 -49.46
#